data_AF-A0A813JYW8-F1
#
_entry.id   AF-A0A813JYW8-F1
#
_cell.length_a   1.000
_cell.length_b   1.000
_cell.length_c   1.000
_cell.angle_alpha   90.00
_cell.angle_beta   90.00
_cell.angle_gamma   90.00
#
_symmetry.space_group_name_H-M   'P 1'
#
loop_
_entity.id
_entity.type
_entity.pdbx_description
1 polymer ?
#
loop_
_entity_poly.entity_id
_entity_poly.type
_entity_poly.pdbx_seq_one_letter_code
_entity_poly.pdbx_strand_id
1 'polypeptide(L)'
;VFVEMFLEIGPGLMIVFRNKALATAARATWKLETKTEGRVISFPETPKSAFAAEVGVPAKFMQKLTEGGCKCLIVVGPYMEQLRLIEEIGNQVQDQMGIILLNSRIHGKDRITEKKFPARLRASLQQTYTPSYHVRFLERKNGILFRMVGADGKAPWIVAQQKELFGGQPVTQEVLRSDQEPSAAEIRAAFQSYDSKEKDAGEQLVNFFDKDKGNTR
;
A
#
# COMPACT_ATOMS: atom_id res chain seq x y z
N VAL A 1 -5.40 13.96 7.46
CA VAL A 1 -3.97 13.69 7.12
C VAL A 1 -3.75 13.26 5.67
N PHE A 2 -4.11 12.05 5.22
CA PHE A 2 -3.76 11.61 3.84
C PHE A 2 -4.38 12.48 2.74
N VAL A 3 -5.67 12.84 2.87
CA VAL A 3 -6.36 13.72 1.93
C VAL A 3 -5.80 15.14 2.00
N GLU A 4 -5.52 15.65 3.19
CA GLU A 4 -4.89 16.96 3.42
C GLU A 4 -3.53 17.09 2.73
N MET A 5 -2.70 16.03 2.74
CA MET A 5 -1.40 16.03 2.06
C MET A 5 -1.51 16.24 0.54
N PHE A 6 -2.63 15.85 -0.07
CA PHE A 6 -2.82 16.01 -1.51
C PHE A 6 -3.46 17.35 -1.88
N LEU A 7 -4.20 17.98 -0.98
CA LEU A 7 -4.77 19.31 -1.20
C LEU A 7 -3.66 20.37 -1.43
N GLU A 8 -2.47 20.16 -0.85
CA GLU A 8 -1.28 20.98 -1.07
C GLU A 8 -0.68 20.87 -2.49
N ILE A 9 -1.03 19.84 -3.28
CA ILE A 9 -0.54 19.69 -4.67
C ILE A 9 -1.15 20.75 -5.60
N GLY A 10 -2.33 21.27 -5.25
CA GLY A 10 -2.98 22.36 -5.96
C GLY A 10 -3.70 21.95 -7.26
N PRO A 11 -3.98 22.92 -8.16
CA PRO A 11 -4.80 22.71 -9.34
C PRO A 11 -4.23 21.68 -10.33
N GLY A 12 -5.10 20.82 -10.84
CA GLY A 12 -4.73 19.75 -11.77
C GLY A 12 -4.46 18.40 -11.10
N LEU A 13 -4.72 18.27 -9.80
CA LEU A 13 -4.77 16.99 -9.10
C LEU A 13 -6.00 16.17 -9.53
N MET A 14 -5.78 14.90 -9.88
CA MET A 14 -6.84 13.92 -10.10
C MET A 14 -6.58 12.65 -9.32
N ILE A 15 -7.61 12.16 -8.62
CA ILE A 15 -7.56 10.92 -7.83
C ILE A 15 -8.48 9.91 -8.49
N VAL A 16 -7.91 8.83 -9.03
CA VAL A 16 -8.66 7.79 -9.72
C VAL A 16 -8.80 6.53 -8.86
N PHE A 17 -10.04 6.08 -8.71
CA PHE A 17 -10.38 4.83 -8.07
C PHE A 17 -10.69 3.74 -9.10
N ARG A 18 -10.41 2.48 -8.73
CA ARG A 18 -10.68 1.29 -9.53
C ARG A 18 -12.12 1.12 -10.02
N ASN A 19 -13.10 1.75 -9.37
CA ASN A 19 -14.51 1.71 -9.80
C ASN A 19 -15.30 2.94 -9.33
N LYS A 20 -16.49 3.12 -9.92
CA LYS A 20 -17.39 4.26 -9.63
C LYS A 20 -17.88 4.26 -8.19
N ALA A 21 -18.18 3.09 -7.62
CA ALA A 21 -18.68 2.98 -6.24
C ALA A 21 -17.69 3.56 -5.22
N LEU A 22 -16.40 3.22 -5.35
CA LEU A 22 -15.35 3.75 -4.48
C LEU A 22 -15.08 5.24 -4.72
N ALA A 23 -15.10 5.69 -5.98
CA ALA A 23 -14.99 7.11 -6.29
C ALA A 23 -16.13 7.92 -5.64
N THR A 24 -17.38 7.43 -5.71
CA THR A 24 -18.53 8.07 -5.07
C THR A 24 -18.41 8.08 -3.56
N ALA A 25 -18.03 6.96 -2.94
CA ALA A 25 -17.82 6.88 -1.50
C ALA A 25 -16.73 7.87 -1.05
N ALA A 26 -15.59 7.91 -1.76
CA ALA A 26 -14.51 8.85 -1.45
C ALA A 26 -14.96 10.31 -1.57
N ARG A 27 -15.71 10.68 -2.62
CA ARG A 27 -16.27 12.04 -2.73
C ARG A 27 -17.17 12.41 -1.55
N ALA A 28 -18.03 11.49 -1.12
CA ALA A 28 -18.93 11.72 0.00
C ALA A 28 -18.17 11.89 1.33
N THR A 29 -17.14 11.08 1.56
CA THR A 29 -16.37 11.12 2.81
C THR A 29 -15.36 12.27 2.85
N TRP A 30 -14.72 12.57 1.73
CA TRP A 30 -13.58 13.49 1.71
C TRP A 30 -13.98 14.96 1.52
N LYS A 31 -15.25 15.24 1.24
CA LYS A 31 -15.81 16.61 1.12
C LYS A 31 -14.89 17.55 0.32
N LEU A 32 -14.39 17.06 -0.83
CA LEU A 32 -13.61 17.87 -1.75
C LEU A 32 -14.58 18.87 -2.40
N GLU A 33 -14.73 20.03 -1.78
CA GLU A 33 -15.82 20.99 -2.04
C GLU A 33 -15.58 21.84 -3.28
N THR A 34 -14.36 21.91 -3.81
CA THR A 34 -14.05 22.81 -4.93
C THR A 34 -13.41 22.08 -6.11
N LYS A 35 -13.89 22.41 -7.32
CA LYS A 35 -13.33 21.96 -8.61
C LYS A 35 -11.86 22.37 -8.81
N THR A 36 -11.30 23.15 -7.90
CA THR A 36 -9.97 23.75 -7.92
C THR A 36 -8.91 22.96 -7.13
N GLU A 37 -9.31 22.16 -6.14
CA GLU A 37 -8.38 21.46 -5.23
C GLU A 37 -8.05 20.03 -5.67
N GLY A 38 -8.92 19.40 -6.47
CA GLY A 38 -8.65 18.09 -7.04
C GLY A 38 -9.94 17.38 -7.48
N ARG A 39 -9.85 16.52 -8.50
CA ARG A 39 -11.00 15.78 -9.02
C ARG A 39 -10.91 14.29 -8.67
N VAL A 40 -11.91 13.79 -7.96
CA VAL A 40 -12.07 12.33 -7.78
C VAL A 40 -12.80 11.76 -8.98
N ILE A 41 -12.18 10.80 -9.66
CA ILE A 41 -12.75 10.09 -10.81
C ILE A 41 -12.64 8.57 -10.63
N SER A 42 -13.25 7.82 -11.55
CA SER A 42 -13.06 6.38 -11.64
C SER A 42 -12.49 6.00 -13.00
N PHE A 43 -11.79 4.87 -13.05
CA PHE A 43 -11.45 4.24 -14.33
C PHE A 43 -12.71 4.04 -15.18
N PRO A 44 -12.59 4.12 -16.52
CA PRO A 44 -13.70 3.76 -17.39
C PRO A 44 -14.05 2.28 -17.22
N GLU A 45 -15.33 1.96 -17.38
CA GLU A 45 -15.77 0.56 -17.39
C GLU A 45 -15.24 -0.13 -18.64
N THR A 46 -14.74 -1.35 -18.49
CA THR A 46 -14.29 -2.18 -19.61
C THR A 46 -15.51 -2.65 -20.40
N PRO A 47 -15.67 -2.24 -21.68
CA PRO A 47 -16.78 -2.68 -22.50
C PRO A 47 -16.66 -4.16 -22.87
N LYS A 48 -17.78 -4.79 -23.26
CA LYS A 48 -17.81 -6.20 -23.68
C LYS A 48 -17.08 -6.46 -25.01
N SER A 49 -16.88 -5.43 -25.83
CA SER A 49 -16.18 -5.52 -27.11
C SER A 49 -14.67 -5.38 -26.92
N ALA A 50 -13.89 -6.34 -27.45
CA ALA A 50 -12.43 -6.37 -27.33
C ALA A 50 -11.77 -5.12 -27.93
N PHE A 51 -12.17 -4.71 -29.13
CA PHE A 51 -11.65 -3.49 -29.77
C PHE A 51 -11.95 -2.22 -28.95
N ALA A 52 -13.17 -2.12 -28.41
CA ALA A 52 -13.55 -0.99 -27.57
C ALA A 52 -12.79 -0.98 -26.23
N ALA A 53 -12.40 -2.15 -25.73
CA ALA A 53 -11.61 -2.29 -24.51
C ALA A 53 -10.14 -1.93 -24.74
N GLU A 54 -9.56 -2.33 -25.87
CA GLU A 54 -8.14 -2.08 -26.19
C GLU A 54 -7.87 -0.63 -26.61
N VAL A 55 -8.71 -0.06 -27.48
CA VAL A 55 -8.44 1.29 -28.04
C VAL A 55 -9.34 2.35 -27.41
N GLY A 56 -10.61 2.00 -27.18
CA GLY A 56 -11.61 2.97 -26.71
C GLY A 56 -11.47 3.37 -25.25
N VAL A 57 -11.06 2.45 -24.37
CA VAL A 57 -10.89 2.73 -22.94
C VAL A 57 -9.71 3.66 -22.68
N PRO A 58 -8.50 3.44 -23.25
CA PRO A 58 -7.39 4.37 -23.08
C PRO A 58 -7.70 5.77 -23.57
N ALA A 59 -8.24 5.91 -24.79
CA ALA A 59 -8.59 7.20 -25.36
C ALA A 59 -9.62 7.96 -24.50
N LYS A 60 -10.67 7.27 -24.03
CA LYS A 60 -11.67 7.87 -23.12
C LYS A 60 -11.08 8.28 -21.78
N PHE A 61 -10.14 7.51 -21.26
CA PHE A 61 -9.50 7.85 -20.00
C PHE A 61 -8.61 9.08 -20.16
N MET A 62 -7.77 9.09 -21.21
CA MET A 62 -6.93 10.25 -21.57
C MET A 62 -7.75 11.51 -21.79
N GLN A 63 -8.86 11.43 -22.54
CA GLN A 63 -9.75 12.56 -22.73
C GLN A 63 -10.24 13.15 -21.40
N LYS A 64 -10.65 12.29 -20.44
CA LYS A 64 -11.07 12.75 -19.11
C LYS A 64 -9.95 13.42 -18.32
N LEU A 65 -8.70 12.96 -18.49
CA LEU A 65 -7.54 13.57 -17.84
C LEU A 65 -7.24 14.95 -18.45
N THR A 66 -7.31 15.08 -19.78
CA THR A 66 -7.10 16.34 -20.50
C THR A 66 -8.20 17.37 -20.20
N GLU A 67 -9.47 16.98 -20.25
CA GLU A 67 -10.61 17.82 -19.80
C GLU A 67 -10.53 18.17 -18.30
N GLY A 68 -9.80 17.34 -17.55
CA GLY A 68 -9.43 17.53 -16.16
C GLY A 68 -8.37 18.60 -15.92
N GLY A 69 -7.57 18.94 -16.93
CA GLY A 69 -6.32 19.67 -16.74
C GLY A 69 -5.33 18.91 -15.85
N CYS A 70 -5.28 17.58 -15.98
CA CYS A 70 -4.51 16.71 -15.09
C CYS A 70 -3.00 16.98 -15.20
N LYS A 71 -2.38 17.36 -14.08
CA LYS A 71 -0.93 17.48 -13.91
C LYS A 71 -0.37 16.45 -12.95
N CYS A 72 -1.20 15.98 -12.02
CA CYS A 72 -0.85 14.94 -11.05
C CYS A 72 -1.99 13.93 -10.96
N LEU A 73 -1.72 12.68 -11.34
CA LEU A 73 -2.66 11.58 -11.27
C LEU A 73 -2.30 10.64 -10.12
N ILE A 74 -3.22 10.47 -9.18
CA ILE A 74 -3.11 9.52 -8.08
C ILE A 74 -4.00 8.33 -8.36
N VAL A 75 -3.41 7.14 -8.47
CA VAL A 75 -4.11 5.90 -8.81
C VAL A 75 -4.27 5.03 -7.57
N VAL A 76 -5.52 4.84 -7.12
CA VAL A 76 -5.84 4.14 -5.86
C VAL A 76 -6.29 2.71 -6.10
N GLY A 77 -5.48 1.77 -5.62
CA GLY A 77 -5.76 0.33 -5.62
C GLY A 77 -6.09 -0.25 -7.00
N PRO A 78 -5.33 0.06 -8.07
CA PRO A 78 -5.63 -0.39 -9.42
C PRO A 78 -5.56 -1.91 -9.57
N TYR A 79 -6.37 -2.45 -10.47
CA TYR A 79 -6.26 -3.84 -10.93
C TYR A 79 -5.26 -3.97 -12.08
N MET A 80 -4.93 -5.22 -12.46
CA MET A 80 -3.95 -5.52 -13.51
C MET A 80 -4.23 -4.78 -14.83
N GLU A 81 -5.46 -4.84 -15.35
CA GLU A 81 -5.82 -4.15 -16.61
C GLU A 81 -5.73 -2.62 -16.48
N GLN A 82 -6.00 -2.09 -15.29
CA GLN A 82 -5.85 -0.66 -15.02
C GLN A 82 -4.38 -0.26 -14.95
N LEU A 83 -3.51 -1.13 -14.45
CA LEU A 83 -2.06 -0.89 -14.46
C LEU A 83 -1.48 -0.93 -15.86
N ARG A 84 -1.97 -1.80 -16.76
CA ARG A 84 -1.60 -1.76 -18.19
C ARG A 84 -1.98 -0.43 -18.82
N LEU A 85 -3.20 0.02 -18.55
CA LEU A 85 -3.67 1.33 -19.01
C LEU A 85 -2.81 2.48 -18.46
N ILE A 86 -2.38 2.41 -17.20
CA ILE A 86 -1.50 3.44 -16.62
C ILE A 86 -0.10 3.41 -17.24
N GLU A 87 0.45 2.22 -17.53
CA GLU A 87 1.72 2.10 -18.25
C GLU A 87 1.62 2.74 -19.65
N GLU A 88 0.55 2.45 -20.40
CA GLU A 88 0.32 3.04 -21.71
C GLU A 88 0.22 4.57 -21.64
N ILE A 89 -0.52 5.10 -20.67
CA ILE A 89 -0.66 6.54 -20.45
C ILE A 89 0.66 7.18 -20.05
N GLY A 90 1.41 6.55 -19.14
CA GLY A 90 2.73 7.02 -18.71
C GLY A 90 3.68 7.20 -19.90
N ASN A 91 3.65 6.26 -20.85
CA ASN A 91 4.45 6.35 -22.07
C ASN A 91 4.03 7.49 -23.01
N GLN A 92 2.74 7.86 -23.02
CA GLN A 92 2.21 8.94 -23.86
C GLN A 92 2.45 10.34 -23.28
N VAL A 93 2.28 10.49 -21.96
CA VAL A 93 2.32 11.80 -21.27
C VAL A 93 3.72 12.19 -20.79
N GLN A 94 4.62 11.21 -20.60
CA GLN A 94 6.00 11.42 -20.15
C GLN A 94 6.08 12.44 -19.00
N ASP A 95 6.86 13.51 -19.16
CA ASP A 95 7.14 14.51 -18.13
C ASP A 95 6.01 15.52 -17.89
N GLN A 96 4.92 15.46 -18.66
CA GLN A 96 3.82 16.42 -18.57
C GLN A 96 2.87 16.15 -17.40
N MET A 97 2.88 14.93 -16.86
CA MET A 97 2.00 14.51 -15.77
C MET A 97 2.70 13.59 -14.78
N GLY A 98 2.70 13.98 -13.50
CA GLY A 98 3.15 13.09 -12.43
C GLY A 98 2.13 11.99 -12.15
N ILE A 99 2.57 10.73 -12.07
CA ILE A 99 1.70 9.60 -11.76
C ILE A 99 2.16 8.96 -10.45
N ILE A 100 1.25 8.90 -9.46
CA ILE A 100 1.48 8.31 -8.15
C ILE A 100 0.60 7.07 -8.00
N LEU A 101 1.22 5.93 -7.70
CA LEU A 101 0.51 4.67 -7.48
C LEU A 101 0.34 4.42 -5.97
N LEU A 102 -0.91 4.23 -5.54
CA LEU A 102 -1.24 3.90 -4.16
C LEU A 102 -1.86 2.51 -4.07
N ASN A 103 -1.33 1.66 -3.18
CA ASN A 103 -1.82 0.29 -3.00
C ASN A 103 -1.92 -0.50 -4.34
N SER A 104 -0.96 -0.28 -5.24
CA SER A 104 -0.95 -0.87 -6.59
C SER A 104 -0.57 -2.34 -6.63
N ARG A 105 -0.01 -2.87 -5.53
CA ARG A 105 0.39 -4.28 -5.40
C ARG A 105 1.25 -4.75 -6.59
N ILE A 106 2.18 -3.90 -7.03
CA ILE A 106 3.20 -4.23 -8.03
C ILE A 106 4.51 -4.71 -7.38
N HIS A 107 4.72 -4.34 -6.12
CA HIS A 107 5.84 -4.76 -5.26
C HIS A 107 5.35 -5.78 -4.25
N GLY A 108 6.26 -6.58 -3.70
CA GLY A 108 5.92 -7.61 -2.72
C GLY A 108 6.14 -9.04 -3.20
N LYS A 109 6.44 -9.94 -2.26
CA LYS A 109 6.43 -11.40 -2.41
C LYS A 109 5.11 -11.99 -1.89
N ASP A 110 3.98 -11.48 -2.39
CA ASP A 110 2.68 -12.08 -2.08
C ASP A 110 2.13 -12.91 -3.25
N ARG A 111 1.23 -13.84 -2.93
CA ARG A 111 0.61 -14.75 -3.91
C ARG A 111 -0.10 -14.00 -5.05
N ILE A 112 -0.61 -12.79 -4.79
CA ILE A 112 -1.32 -11.97 -5.78
C ILE A 112 -0.32 -11.33 -6.75
N THR A 113 0.78 -10.78 -6.22
CA THR A 113 1.88 -10.17 -6.97
C THR A 113 2.60 -11.18 -7.83
N GLU A 114 2.81 -12.40 -7.33
CA GLU A 114 3.60 -13.43 -8.02
C GLU A 114 2.80 -14.20 -9.07
N LYS A 115 1.52 -14.54 -8.78
CA LYS A 115 0.76 -15.45 -9.66
C LYS A 115 -0.19 -14.75 -10.63
N LYS A 116 -0.58 -13.50 -10.37
CA LYS A 116 -1.57 -12.81 -11.21
C LYS A 116 -0.98 -11.82 -12.19
N PHE A 117 0.26 -11.37 -12.00
CA PHE A 117 0.88 -10.39 -12.87
C PHE A 117 1.78 -11.05 -13.92
N PRO A 118 1.62 -10.72 -15.22
CA PRO A 118 2.61 -11.07 -16.23
C PRO A 118 3.99 -10.51 -15.84
N ALA A 119 5.02 -11.36 -15.87
CA ALA A 119 6.36 -10.99 -15.39
C ALA A 119 6.93 -9.74 -16.09
N ARG A 120 6.68 -9.58 -17.40
CA ARG A 120 7.13 -8.42 -18.19
C ARG A 120 6.48 -7.11 -17.73
N LEU A 121 5.14 -7.10 -17.60
CA LEU A 121 4.39 -5.94 -17.12
C LEU A 121 4.84 -5.54 -15.71
N ARG A 122 5.02 -6.53 -14.84
CA ARG A 122 5.50 -6.30 -13.48
C ARG A 122 6.89 -5.67 -13.48
N ALA A 123 7.83 -6.24 -14.22
CA ALA A 123 9.20 -5.72 -14.29
C ALA A 123 9.23 -4.27 -14.80
N SER A 124 8.47 -3.97 -15.87
CA SER A 124 8.36 -2.62 -16.43
C SER A 124 7.80 -1.63 -15.41
N LEU A 125 6.66 -1.93 -14.78
CA LEU A 125 6.07 -1.08 -13.74
C LEU A 125 6.99 -0.89 -12.53
N GLN A 126 7.75 -1.91 -12.14
CA GLN A 126 8.69 -1.82 -11.02
C GLN A 126 9.92 -0.96 -11.34
N GLN A 127 10.34 -0.88 -12.62
CA GLN A 127 11.41 0.01 -13.06
C GLN A 127 10.94 1.47 -13.05
N THR A 128 9.71 1.73 -13.48
CA THR A 128 9.15 3.09 -13.53
C THR A 128 8.72 3.61 -12.15
N TYR A 129 8.09 2.77 -11.34
CA TYR A 129 7.49 3.17 -10.06
C TYR A 129 8.26 2.59 -8.87
N THR A 130 9.25 3.35 -8.39
CA THR A 130 9.98 3.03 -7.16
C THR A 130 9.14 3.41 -5.94
N PRO A 131 8.88 2.49 -4.99
CA PRO A 131 8.02 2.77 -3.86
C PRO A 131 8.78 3.58 -2.79
N SER A 132 8.25 4.72 -2.36
CA SER A 132 8.79 5.44 -1.18
C SER A 132 8.44 4.75 0.13
N TYR A 133 7.26 4.12 0.18
CA TYR A 133 6.80 3.33 1.32
C TYR A 133 6.12 2.06 0.83
N HIS A 134 6.32 0.96 1.54
CA HIS A 134 5.61 -0.28 1.32
C HIS A 134 5.09 -0.79 2.65
N VAL A 135 3.79 -1.09 2.71
CA VAL A 135 3.10 -1.62 3.88
C VAL A 135 2.20 -2.77 3.47
N ARG A 136 2.25 -3.88 4.23
CA ARG A 136 1.39 -5.05 4.08
C ARG A 136 0.89 -5.50 5.44
N PHE A 137 -0.43 -5.51 5.62
CA PHE A 137 -1.05 -6.17 6.77
C PHE A 137 -0.90 -7.69 6.63
N LEU A 138 -0.54 -8.33 7.73
CA LEU A 138 -0.27 -9.78 7.77
C LEU A 138 -1.52 -10.52 8.24
N GLU A 139 -1.59 -11.82 7.97
CA GLU A 139 -2.70 -12.68 8.42
C GLU A 139 -2.80 -12.73 9.96
N ARG A 140 -1.67 -12.54 10.64
CA ARG A 140 -1.63 -12.43 12.10
C ARG A 140 -2.28 -11.11 12.53
N LYS A 141 -3.19 -11.21 13.51
CA LYS A 141 -3.87 -10.05 14.09
C LYS A 141 -2.86 -8.98 14.51
N ASN A 142 -3.07 -7.75 14.03
CA ASN A 142 -2.24 -6.58 14.31
C ASN A 142 -0.77 -6.71 13.85
N GLY A 143 -0.48 -7.65 12.94
CA GLY A 143 0.83 -7.80 12.32
C GLY A 143 0.96 -6.96 11.05
N ILE A 144 2.10 -6.32 10.89
CA ILE A 144 2.42 -5.47 9.73
C ILE A 144 3.83 -5.80 9.23
N LEU A 145 4.00 -5.87 7.91
CA LEU A 145 5.29 -5.81 7.24
C LEU A 145 5.39 -4.44 6.59
N PHE A 146 6.49 -3.73 6.81
CA PHE A 146 6.70 -2.44 6.15
C PHE A 146 8.16 -2.19 5.83
N ARG A 147 8.37 -1.25 4.90
CA ARG A 147 9.67 -0.69 4.52
C ARG A 147 9.45 0.76 4.07
N MET A 148 10.27 1.67 4.56
CA MET A 148 10.34 3.06 4.09
C MET A 148 11.60 3.22 3.27
N VAL A 149 11.50 3.37 1.95
CA VAL A 149 12.65 3.51 1.05
C VAL A 149 13.09 4.98 1.05
N GLY A 150 14.23 5.25 1.69
CA GLY A 150 14.88 6.55 1.67
C GLY A 150 15.46 6.90 0.30
N ALA A 151 16.00 8.12 0.16
CA ALA A 151 16.60 8.61 -1.08
C ALA A 151 17.81 7.79 -1.55
N ASP A 152 18.48 7.10 -0.64
CA ASP A 152 19.58 6.17 -0.88
C ASP A 152 19.13 4.76 -1.30
N GLY A 153 17.82 4.51 -1.33
CA GLY A 153 17.21 3.26 -1.78
C GLY A 153 17.38 2.10 -0.79
N LYS A 154 18.18 2.24 0.27
CA LYS A 154 18.45 1.19 1.25
C LYS A 154 17.55 1.37 2.45
N ALA A 155 16.68 0.39 2.67
CA ALA A 155 15.83 0.40 3.85
C ALA A 155 15.50 -1.03 4.25
N PRO A 156 15.62 -1.38 5.53
CA PRO A 156 15.30 -2.71 5.97
C PRO A 156 13.79 -2.94 5.88
N TRP A 157 13.44 -4.20 5.66
CA TRP A 157 12.11 -4.72 5.87
C TRP A 157 11.93 -5.01 7.35
N ILE A 158 10.82 -4.50 7.89
CA ILE A 158 10.46 -4.65 9.30
C ILE A 158 9.13 -5.36 9.38
N VAL A 159 9.10 -6.49 10.09
CA VAL A 159 7.87 -7.11 10.57
C VAL A 159 7.64 -6.63 11.99
N ALA A 160 6.44 -6.12 12.28
CA ALA A 160 6.07 -5.65 13.59
C ALA A 160 4.69 -6.17 14.01
N GLN A 161 4.43 -6.18 15.31
CA GLN A 161 3.13 -6.48 15.91
C GLN A 161 2.71 -5.37 16.85
N GLN A 162 1.48 -4.89 16.70
CA GLN A 162 0.87 -4.04 17.71
C GLN A 162 0.27 -4.90 18.82
N LYS A 163 0.65 -4.59 20.06
CA LYS A 163 0.17 -5.25 21.27
C LYS A 163 -0.36 -4.24 22.26
N GLU A 164 -1.39 -4.62 22.99
CA GLU A 164 -1.83 -3.90 24.17
C GLU A 164 -1.01 -4.39 25.35
N LEU A 165 -0.29 -3.49 26.00
CA LEU A 165 0.27 -3.77 27.32
C LEU A 165 -0.88 -3.75 28.33
N PHE A 166 -0.88 -4.64 29.34
CA PHE A 166 -1.95 -4.70 30.34
C PHE A 166 -2.26 -3.30 30.92
N GLY A 167 -3.46 -2.79 30.64
CA GLY A 167 -3.94 -1.47 31.09
C GLY A 167 -3.28 -0.26 30.41
N GLY A 168 -2.46 -0.46 29.37
CA GLY A 168 -1.69 0.59 28.69
C GLY A 168 -2.13 0.87 27.25
N GLN A 169 -1.50 1.88 26.63
CA GLN A 169 -1.70 2.16 25.21
C GLN A 169 -1.08 1.06 24.34
N PRO A 170 -1.65 0.79 23.16
CA PRO A 170 -1.11 -0.19 22.24
C PRO A 170 0.27 0.25 21.74
N VAL A 171 1.27 -0.63 21.90
CA VAL A 171 2.65 -0.43 21.46
C VAL A 171 2.95 -1.34 20.29
N THR A 172 3.67 -0.81 19.29
CA THR A 172 4.17 -1.60 18.16
C THR A 172 5.57 -2.10 18.48
N GLN A 173 5.76 -3.42 18.46
CA GLN A 173 7.05 -4.06 18.67
C GLN A 173 7.57 -4.71 17.40
N GLU A 174 8.88 -4.59 17.17
CA GLU A 174 9.58 -5.26 16.06
C GLU A 174 9.71 -6.77 16.35
N VAL A 175 9.40 -7.57 15.34
CA VAL A 175 9.46 -9.04 15.37
C VAL A 175 10.59 -9.57 14.50
N LEU A 176 10.83 -8.92 13.36
CA LEU A 176 11.90 -9.28 12.42
C LEU A 176 12.39 -8.03 11.69
N ARG A 177 13.71 -7.98 11.48
CA ARG A 177 14.38 -7.04 10.58
C ARG A 177 15.24 -7.78 9.57
N SER A 178 15.12 -7.40 8.31
CA SER A 178 15.81 -8.06 7.20
C SER A 178 16.15 -7.08 6.09
N ASP A 179 17.26 -7.29 5.39
CA ASP A 179 17.65 -6.50 4.21
C ASP A 179 16.79 -6.83 2.98
N GLN A 180 16.30 -8.08 2.91
CA GLN A 180 15.44 -8.57 1.83
C GLN A 180 14.01 -8.77 2.32
N GLU A 181 13.04 -8.72 1.39
CA GLU A 181 11.64 -8.96 1.77
C GLU A 181 11.50 -10.40 2.29
N PRO A 182 11.05 -10.58 3.54
CA PRO A 182 10.90 -11.91 4.13
C PRO A 182 9.73 -12.64 3.47
N SER A 183 9.93 -13.93 3.23
CA SER A 183 8.92 -14.87 2.76
C SER A 183 7.85 -15.12 3.83
N ALA A 184 6.72 -15.69 3.41
CA ALA A 184 5.66 -16.08 4.35
C ALA A 184 6.14 -17.11 5.39
N ALA A 185 7.08 -17.98 5.04
CA ALA A 185 7.65 -18.95 5.98
C ALA A 185 8.52 -18.26 7.04
N GLU A 186 9.41 -17.34 6.63
CA GLU A 186 10.27 -16.57 7.53
C GLU A 186 9.44 -15.70 8.49
N ILE A 187 8.39 -15.05 7.98
CA ILE A 187 7.46 -14.26 8.81
C ILE A 187 6.81 -15.15 9.88
N ARG A 188 6.33 -16.34 9.51
CA ARG A 188 5.72 -17.28 10.47
C ARG A 188 6.71 -17.76 11.53
N ALA A 189 7.92 -18.12 11.12
CA ALA A 189 8.98 -18.56 12.03
C ALA A 189 9.39 -17.44 13.00
N ALA A 190 9.49 -16.20 12.53
CA ALA A 190 9.81 -15.05 13.37
C ALA A 190 8.74 -14.82 14.45
N PHE A 191 7.46 -14.90 14.08
CA PHE A 191 6.37 -14.82 15.05
C PHE A 191 6.37 -15.96 16.07
N GLN A 192 6.66 -17.18 15.64
CA GLN A 192 6.77 -18.32 16.57
C GLN A 192 7.92 -18.12 17.57
N SER A 193 9.09 -17.69 17.10
CA SER A 193 10.24 -17.40 17.97
C SER A 193 9.94 -16.26 18.94
N TYR A 194 9.27 -15.22 18.45
CA TYR A 194 8.87 -14.08 19.26
C TYR A 194 7.87 -14.48 20.36
N ASP A 195 6.89 -15.33 20.05
CA ASP A 195 5.94 -15.86 21.04
C ASP A 195 6.62 -16.76 22.08
N SER A 196 7.58 -17.60 21.67
CA SER A 196 8.35 -18.42 22.60
C SER A 196 9.15 -17.57 23.60
N LYS A 197 9.86 -16.54 23.11
CA LYS A 197 10.63 -15.64 23.97
C LYS A 197 9.76 -14.91 25.00
N GLU A 198 8.54 -14.54 24.63
CA GLU A 198 7.61 -13.91 25.57
C GLU A 198 7.07 -14.88 26.61
N LYS A 199 6.79 -16.13 26.22
CA LYS A 199 6.42 -17.17 27.20
C LYS A 199 7.55 -17.40 28.19
N ASP A 200 8.77 -17.54 27.71
CA ASP A 200 9.95 -17.72 28.56
C ASP A 200 10.14 -16.53 29.51
N ALA A 201 9.98 -15.30 29.02
CA ALA A 201 10.07 -14.10 29.86
C ALA A 201 8.92 -14.01 30.89
N GLY A 202 7.70 -14.39 30.50
CA GLY A 202 6.55 -14.46 31.40
C GLY A 202 6.73 -15.51 32.50
N GLU A 203 7.22 -16.70 32.15
CA GLU A 203 7.52 -17.78 33.10
C GLU A 203 8.66 -17.37 34.05
N GLN A 204 9.69 -16.69 33.57
CA GLN A 204 10.75 -16.15 34.43
C GLN A 204 10.22 -15.11 35.43
N LEU A 205 9.32 -14.22 35.01
CA LEU A 205 8.69 -13.25 35.90
C LEU A 205 7.83 -13.92 36.96
N VAL A 206 6.98 -14.88 36.59
CA VAL A 206 6.15 -15.64 37.56
C VAL A 206 7.03 -16.37 38.57
N ASN A 207 8.09 -17.05 38.10
CA ASN A 207 9.04 -17.73 38.97
C ASN A 207 9.80 -16.77 39.91
N PHE A 208 10.04 -15.52 39.49
CA PHE A 208 10.65 -14.49 40.34
C PHE A 208 9.69 -14.05 41.45
N PHE A 209 8.43 -13.78 41.12
CA PHE A 209 7.40 -13.39 42.09
C PHE A 209 7.06 -14.52 43.09
N ASP A 210 7.07 -15.78 42.65
CA ASP A 210 6.83 -16.92 43.55
C ASP A 210 8.01 -17.18 44.48
N LYS A 211 9.26 -16.89 44.07
CA LYS A 211 10.43 -16.94 44.95
C LYS A 211 10.40 -15.84 46.02
N ASP A 212 9.94 -14.63 45.69
CA ASP A 212 9.83 -13.54 46.66
C ASP A 212 8.74 -13.80 47.71
N LYS A 213 7.64 -14.47 47.35
CA LYS A 213 6.60 -14.88 48.31
C LYS A 213 7.04 -16.04 49.22
N GLY A 214 8.05 -16.81 48.82
CA GLY A 214 8.63 -17.88 49.64
C GLY A 214 9.61 -17.40 50.73
N ASN A 215 9.96 -16.11 50.75
CA ASN A 215 11.00 -15.56 51.64
C ASN A 215 10.47 -14.56 52.70
N THR A 216 9.17 -14.30 52.76
CA THR A 216 8.53 -13.68 53.92
C THR A 216 8.27 -14.73 55.00
N ARG A 217 9.29 -14.97 55.84
CA ARG A 217 9.13 -15.52 57.19
C ARG A 217 8.88 -14.40 58.19
#